data_AF-A0AAJ5CCF7-F1
#
_entry.id   AF-A0AAJ5CCF7-F1
#
_cell.length_a   1.000
_cell.length_b   1.000
_cell.length_c   1.000
_cell.angle_alpha   90.00
_cell.angle_beta   90.00
_cell.angle_gamma   90.00
#
_symmetry.space_group_name_H-M   'P 1'
#
loop_
_entity.id
_entity.type
_entity.pdbx_description
1 polymer ?
#
loop_
_entity_poly.entity_id
_entity_poly.type
_entity_poly.pdbx_seq_one_letter_code
_entity_poly.pdbx_strand_id
1 'polypeptide(L)'
;MQPPRRATPRRYLMCPPAHFDVTYAINPWMNPAKPVDVPLAVAQWEDLRSRYLALGHTVEELTPRPGLPDMVFAANGATVVDGRVLGSRFAHREREPEAAAHLEWFRAHGFPHVQEPVHVNEGEGDFAVTASYVLAGRGFRASPLSHGEAQEFFARPVIGLDLVDPRYYHLDTALAVLDDTTDEVMYYPPAFSPGSREVLRRLFPDALIAGAEDAAAFGLNAVSDGLHVLLPQAATGLFGPLRERGFEAVGIDLSELLKGGGSVKCCTQELRC
;
A
#
# COMPACT_ATOMS: atom_id res chain seq x y z
N MET A 1 -8.29 -29.93 -8.35
CA MET A 1 -8.59 -29.15 -7.14
C MET A 1 -7.34 -28.36 -6.81
N GLN A 2 -7.41 -27.03 -6.78
CA GLN A 2 -6.27 -26.23 -6.31
C GLN A 2 -6.01 -26.58 -4.83
N PRO A 3 -4.74 -26.59 -4.38
CA PRO A 3 -4.42 -26.78 -2.98
C PRO A 3 -5.12 -25.68 -2.14
N PRO A 4 -5.56 -25.99 -0.92
CA PRO A 4 -6.19 -24.99 -0.06
C PRO A 4 -5.21 -23.87 0.26
N ARG A 5 -5.67 -22.61 0.18
CA ARG A 5 -4.90 -21.42 0.56
C ARG A 5 -4.50 -21.49 2.03
N ARG A 6 -3.38 -20.84 2.34
CA ARG A 6 -2.82 -20.79 3.70
C ARG A 6 -2.39 -19.38 4.01
N ALA A 7 -2.78 -18.90 5.18
CA ALA A 7 -2.26 -17.66 5.73
C ALA A 7 -0.77 -17.81 6.05
N THR A 8 0.01 -16.81 5.69
CA THR A 8 1.42 -16.69 6.10
C THR A 8 1.54 -15.55 7.10
N PRO A 9 2.03 -15.78 8.33
CA PRO A 9 2.25 -14.71 9.30
C PRO A 9 3.14 -13.60 8.72
N ARG A 10 2.67 -12.36 8.78
CA ARG A 10 3.38 -11.18 8.28
C ARG A 10 3.86 -10.30 9.44
N ARG A 11 4.85 -9.45 9.13
CA ARG A 11 5.31 -8.37 10.00
C ARG A 11 4.97 -7.05 9.35
N TYR A 12 4.26 -6.18 10.06
CA TYR A 12 3.85 -4.87 9.55
C TYR A 12 4.44 -3.74 10.39
N LEU A 13 4.73 -2.62 9.75
CA LEU A 13 4.92 -1.32 10.39
C LEU A 13 3.69 -0.46 10.13
N MET A 14 3.15 0.11 11.21
CA MET A 14 2.03 1.05 11.17
C MET A 14 2.37 2.29 12.01
N CYS A 15 1.65 3.40 11.81
CA CYS A 15 1.81 4.60 12.64
C CYS A 15 0.45 5.02 13.19
N PRO A 16 0.27 5.15 14.53
CA PRO A 16 -0.98 5.60 15.12
C PRO A 16 -1.40 7.00 14.61
N PRO A 17 -2.69 7.25 14.33
CA PRO A 17 -3.19 8.53 13.80
C PRO A 17 -3.35 9.62 14.88
N ALA A 18 -2.44 9.70 15.86
CA ALA A 18 -2.54 10.63 17.00
C ALA A 18 -2.51 12.12 16.59
N HIS A 19 -1.97 12.41 15.40
CA HIS A 19 -1.88 13.75 14.81
C HIS A 19 -2.52 13.83 13.42
N PHE A 20 -3.33 12.83 13.05
CA PHE A 20 -3.94 12.78 11.73
C PHE A 20 -4.97 13.91 11.56
N ASP A 21 -4.86 14.62 10.45
CA ASP A 21 -5.77 15.68 10.04
C ASP A 21 -5.62 15.95 8.54
N VAL A 22 -6.64 16.51 7.90
CA VAL A 22 -6.60 16.92 6.49
C VAL A 22 -6.45 18.43 6.41
N THR A 23 -5.20 18.91 6.53
CA THR A 23 -4.89 20.36 6.57
C THR A 23 -4.48 20.95 5.22
N TYR A 24 -4.27 20.10 4.21
CA TYR A 24 -3.91 20.45 2.84
C TYR A 24 -4.53 19.47 1.85
N ALA A 25 -4.37 19.72 0.54
CA ALA A 25 -4.85 18.82 -0.51
C ALA A 25 -3.75 18.53 -1.52
N ILE A 26 -3.20 17.31 -1.47
CA ILE A 26 -2.16 16.80 -2.38
C ILE A 26 -2.63 15.59 -3.19
N ASN A 27 -3.92 15.26 -3.10
CA ASN A 27 -4.61 14.28 -3.94
C ASN A 27 -6.10 14.68 -4.09
N PRO A 28 -6.85 14.09 -5.04
CA PRO A 28 -8.25 14.47 -5.29
C PRO A 28 -9.24 14.12 -4.17
N TRP A 29 -8.85 13.28 -3.20
CA TRP A 29 -9.71 12.81 -2.12
C TRP A 29 -9.67 13.73 -0.90
N MET A 30 -8.55 14.42 -0.70
CA MET A 30 -8.36 15.38 0.39
C MET A 30 -9.23 16.62 0.20
N ASN A 31 -10.02 16.93 1.21
CA ASN A 31 -10.81 18.15 1.28
C ASN A 31 -10.68 18.77 2.68
N PRO A 32 -9.86 19.83 2.84
CA PRO A 32 -9.68 20.50 4.13
C PRO A 32 -10.95 21.10 4.75
N ALA A 33 -12.03 21.25 3.97
CA ALA A 33 -13.33 21.68 4.50
C ALA A 33 -14.13 20.54 5.17
N LYS A 34 -13.65 19.29 5.09
CA LYS A 34 -14.26 18.13 5.75
C LYS A 34 -13.36 17.71 6.93
N PRO A 35 -13.72 18.06 8.17
CA PRO A 35 -12.89 17.73 9.31
C PRO A 35 -12.81 16.21 9.53
N VAL A 36 -11.67 15.78 10.07
CA VAL A 36 -11.44 14.42 10.56
C VAL A 36 -11.97 14.30 11.98
N ASP A 37 -12.70 13.22 12.26
CA ASP A 37 -13.00 12.78 13.62
C ASP A 37 -11.82 11.93 14.11
N VAL A 38 -10.89 12.56 14.83
CA VAL A 38 -9.64 11.90 15.28
C VAL A 38 -9.93 10.71 16.20
N PRO A 39 -10.82 10.81 17.22
CA PRO A 39 -11.22 9.64 18.01
C PRO A 39 -11.73 8.46 17.16
N LEU A 40 -12.54 8.74 16.14
CA LEU A 40 -13.01 7.69 15.23
C LEU A 40 -11.89 7.14 14.35
N ALA A 41 -11.00 7.99 13.82
CA ALA A 41 -9.83 7.57 13.05
C ALA A 41 -8.90 6.65 13.87
N VAL A 42 -8.67 6.97 15.15
CA VAL A 42 -7.92 6.11 16.09
C VAL A 42 -8.64 4.78 16.30
N ALA A 43 -9.95 4.79 16.54
CA ALA A 43 -10.71 3.55 16.74
C ALA A 43 -10.70 2.64 15.50
N GLN A 44 -10.82 3.23 14.30
CA GLN A 44 -10.75 2.52 13.02
C GLN A 44 -9.36 1.92 12.76
N TRP A 45 -8.31 2.69 13.04
CA TRP A 45 -6.93 2.21 12.93
C TRP A 45 -6.61 1.09 13.92
N GLU A 46 -7.09 1.20 15.17
CA GLU A 46 -6.93 0.15 16.18
C GLU A 46 -7.71 -1.13 15.83
N ASP A 47 -8.87 -1.03 15.17
CA ASP A 47 -9.59 -2.21 14.65
C ASP A 47 -8.75 -2.93 13.59
N LEU A 48 -8.16 -2.19 12.64
CA LEU A 48 -7.26 -2.77 11.64
C LEU A 48 -6.07 -3.48 12.30
N ARG A 49 -5.37 -2.79 13.21
CA ARG A 49 -4.23 -3.35 13.96
C ARG A 49 -4.63 -4.59 14.76
N SER A 50 -5.76 -4.54 15.45
CA SER A 50 -6.27 -5.66 16.26
C SER A 50 -6.60 -6.88 15.39
N ARG A 51 -7.13 -6.67 14.17
CA ARG A 51 -7.37 -7.75 13.21
C ARG A 51 -6.07 -8.39 12.75
N TYR A 52 -5.03 -7.61 12.47
CA TYR A 52 -3.72 -8.17 12.13
C TYR A 52 -3.17 -9.06 13.26
N LEU A 53 -3.24 -8.59 14.52
CA LEU A 53 -2.81 -9.37 15.67
C LEU A 53 -3.64 -10.65 15.86
N ALA A 54 -4.97 -10.56 15.69
CA ALA A 54 -5.87 -11.70 15.80
C ALA A 54 -5.63 -12.77 14.71
N LEU A 55 -5.17 -12.35 13.52
CA LEU A 55 -4.75 -13.23 12.43
C LEU A 55 -3.34 -13.79 12.59
N GLY A 56 -2.66 -13.47 13.70
CA GLY A 56 -1.32 -14.00 14.03
C GLY A 56 -0.16 -13.24 13.38
N HIS A 57 -0.40 -12.03 12.88
CA HIS A 57 0.66 -11.14 12.41
C HIS A 57 1.29 -10.37 13.57
N THR A 58 2.46 -9.78 13.33
CA THR A 58 3.08 -8.83 14.26
C THR A 58 2.97 -7.42 13.71
N VAL A 59 2.61 -6.46 14.55
CA VAL A 59 2.58 -5.04 14.20
C VAL A 59 3.59 -4.31 15.05
N GLU A 60 4.55 -3.66 14.39
CA GLU A 60 5.45 -2.68 14.98
C GLU A 60 4.93 -1.27 14.68
N GLU A 61 5.29 -0.32 15.54
CA GLU A 61 4.75 1.03 15.49
C GLU A 61 5.85 2.08 15.28
N LEU A 62 5.60 2.96 14.32
CA LEU A 62 6.32 4.23 14.17
C LEU A 62 5.70 5.26 15.11
N THR A 63 6.53 6.00 15.84
CA THR A 63 6.04 7.08 16.70
C THR A 63 5.53 8.25 15.85
N PRO A 64 4.24 8.65 15.95
CA PRO A 64 3.72 9.78 15.20
C PRO A 64 4.38 11.08 15.66
N ARG A 65 4.57 12.03 14.73
CA ARG A 65 5.19 13.34 15.03
C ARG A 65 4.19 14.48 14.82
N PRO A 66 4.11 15.45 15.74
CA PRO A 66 3.29 16.64 15.54
C PRO A 66 3.66 17.36 14.23
N GLY A 67 2.64 17.79 13.49
CA GLY A 67 2.82 18.50 12.21
C GLY A 67 3.05 17.60 10.99
N LEU A 68 3.08 16.27 11.16
CA LEU A 68 3.18 15.30 10.07
C LEU A 68 1.94 14.37 10.08
N PRO A 69 0.77 14.88 9.66
CA PRO A 69 -0.49 14.16 9.79
C PRO A 69 -0.52 12.87 8.96
N ASP A 70 0.15 12.85 7.80
CA ASP A 70 0.14 11.72 6.87
C ASP A 70 1.11 10.58 7.28
N MET A 71 1.81 10.69 8.42
CA MET A 71 2.64 9.58 8.94
C MET A 71 1.84 8.30 9.19
N VAL A 72 0.52 8.41 9.43
CA VAL A 72 -0.39 7.26 9.52
C VAL A 72 -0.32 6.36 8.28
N PHE A 73 0.00 6.92 7.11
CA PHE A 73 0.19 6.19 5.86
C PHE A 73 1.61 5.63 5.75
N ALA A 74 1.93 4.70 6.66
CA ALA A 74 3.25 4.09 6.81
C ALA A 74 3.76 3.40 5.54
N ALA A 75 2.87 2.93 4.65
CA ALA A 75 3.29 2.31 3.39
C ALA A 75 4.19 3.21 2.54
N ASN A 76 4.10 4.53 2.70
CA ASN A 76 4.85 5.47 1.87
C ASN A 76 6.25 5.80 2.38
N GLY A 77 6.67 5.24 3.51
CA GLY A 77 7.96 5.60 4.12
C GLY A 77 9.17 4.86 3.57
N ALA A 78 8.98 3.62 3.12
CA ALA A 78 9.99 2.79 2.48
C ALA A 78 9.36 1.58 1.78
N THR A 79 10.18 0.84 1.03
CA THR A 79 9.86 -0.50 0.53
C THR A 79 10.88 -1.50 1.06
N VAL A 80 10.41 -2.66 1.50
CA VAL A 80 11.25 -3.74 2.01
C VAL A 80 11.15 -4.97 1.12
N VAL A 81 12.31 -5.50 0.69
CA VAL A 81 12.44 -6.75 -0.08
C VAL A 81 13.62 -7.53 0.48
N ASP A 82 13.38 -8.76 0.94
CA ASP A 82 14.41 -9.68 1.46
C ASP A 82 15.35 -9.01 2.50
N GLY A 83 14.76 -8.25 3.42
CA GLY A 83 15.46 -7.53 4.50
C GLY A 83 16.20 -6.25 4.06
N ARG A 84 16.18 -5.91 2.77
CA ARG A 84 16.73 -4.66 2.23
C ARG A 84 15.66 -3.57 2.22
N VAL A 85 16.03 -2.35 2.59
CA VAL A 85 15.12 -1.22 2.76
C VAL A 85 15.54 -0.08 1.84
N LEU A 86 14.68 0.27 0.88
CA LEU A 86 14.80 1.50 0.12
C LEU A 86 13.86 2.54 0.73
N GLY A 87 14.40 3.62 1.27
CA GLY A 87 13.60 4.71 1.82
C GLY A 87 12.81 5.46 0.73
N SER A 88 11.93 6.34 1.16
CA SER A 88 11.11 7.15 0.26
C SER A 88 11.59 8.60 0.16
N ARG A 89 11.37 9.18 -1.01
CA ARG A 89 11.60 10.60 -1.30
C ARG A 89 10.30 11.12 -1.89
N PHE A 90 9.55 11.82 -1.05
CA PHE A 90 8.21 12.30 -1.38
C PHE A 90 8.21 13.33 -2.52
N ALA A 91 7.14 13.32 -3.32
CA ALA A 91 6.95 14.30 -4.38
C ALA A 91 6.50 15.67 -3.84
N HIS A 92 5.85 15.66 -2.67
CA HIS A 92 5.29 16.85 -2.02
C HIS A 92 6.07 17.20 -0.76
N ARG A 93 6.43 18.49 -0.64
CA ARG A 93 7.17 19.05 0.51
C ARG A 93 6.47 18.82 1.86
N GLU A 94 5.14 18.72 1.85
CA GLU A 94 4.32 18.51 3.03
C GLU A 94 4.68 17.18 3.73
N ARG A 95 5.09 16.16 2.96
CA ARG A 95 5.46 14.83 3.48
C ARG A 95 6.98 14.58 3.54
N GLU A 96 7.81 15.44 2.97
CA GLU A 96 9.28 15.30 2.98
C GLU A 96 9.89 14.98 4.37
N PRO A 97 9.46 15.61 5.48
CA PRO A 97 10.02 15.32 6.79
C PRO A 97 9.71 13.90 7.33
N GLU A 98 8.71 13.21 6.77
CA GLU A 98 8.33 11.85 7.17
C GLU A 98 9.39 10.81 6.78
N ALA A 99 10.15 11.07 5.71
CA ALA A 99 11.19 10.17 5.21
C ALA A 99 12.29 9.93 6.25
N ALA A 100 12.71 10.99 6.94
CA ALA A 100 13.69 10.89 8.01
C ALA A 100 13.18 10.03 9.18
N ALA A 101 11.90 10.18 9.55
CA ALA A 101 11.30 9.40 10.63
C ALA A 101 11.32 7.89 10.35
N HIS A 102 10.97 7.50 9.12
CA HIS A 102 11.00 6.09 8.72
C HIS A 102 12.42 5.54 8.66
N LEU A 103 13.36 6.26 8.04
CA LEU A 103 14.76 5.82 7.96
C LEU A 103 15.42 5.66 9.34
N GLU A 104 15.15 6.60 10.26
CA GLU A 104 15.59 6.49 11.66
C GLU A 104 15.03 5.23 12.32
N TRP A 105 13.75 4.94 12.11
CA TRP A 105 13.11 3.73 12.62
C TRP A 105 13.78 2.46 12.09
N PHE A 106 13.97 2.34 10.76
CA PHE A 106 14.61 1.17 10.15
C PHE A 106 16.04 0.94 10.67
N ARG A 107 16.82 2.01 10.79
CA ARG A 107 18.19 1.96 11.33
C ARG A 107 18.21 1.52 12.80
N ALA A 108 17.23 1.95 13.60
CA ALA A 108 17.12 1.57 15.01
C ALA A 108 16.63 0.12 15.23
N HIS A 109 15.87 -0.44 14.28
CA HIS A 109 15.26 -1.78 14.39
C HIS A 109 16.07 -2.89 13.69
N GLY A 110 17.37 -2.65 13.47
CA GLY A 110 18.32 -3.70 13.09
C GLY A 110 18.30 -4.11 11.62
N PHE A 111 17.72 -3.30 10.72
CA PHE A 111 17.78 -3.57 9.29
C PHE A 111 19.20 -3.28 8.76
N PRO A 112 19.90 -4.29 8.19
CA PRO A 112 21.32 -4.17 7.88
C PRO A 112 21.59 -3.37 6.59
N HIS A 113 20.60 -3.23 5.72
CA HIS A 113 20.73 -2.62 4.40
C HIS A 113 19.64 -1.57 4.19
N VAL A 114 19.89 -0.37 4.71
CA VAL A 114 18.99 0.79 4.53
C VAL A 114 19.64 1.78 3.58
N GLN A 115 18.99 2.04 2.44
CA GLN A 115 19.43 3.01 1.44
C GLN A 115 18.51 4.22 1.42
N GLU A 116 19.12 5.40 1.45
CA GLU A 116 18.42 6.65 1.14
C GLU A 116 18.22 6.74 -0.38
N PRO A 117 17.00 7.07 -0.84
CA PRO A 117 16.70 7.12 -2.26
C PRO A 117 17.29 8.35 -2.94
N VAL A 118 17.76 8.18 -4.16
CA VAL A 118 18.18 9.27 -5.05
C VAL A 118 16.96 9.86 -5.75
N HIS A 119 16.07 9.02 -6.24
CA HIS A 119 14.90 9.42 -7.03
C HIS A 119 13.60 9.41 -6.23
N VAL A 120 12.67 10.28 -6.62
CA VAL A 120 11.34 10.38 -6.01
C VAL A 120 10.62 9.04 -6.12
N ASN A 121 10.23 8.50 -4.98
CA ASN A 121 9.39 7.31 -4.82
C ASN A 121 8.65 7.42 -3.49
N GLU A 122 7.45 6.88 -3.41
CA GLU A 122 6.63 6.89 -2.19
C GLU A 122 6.38 5.46 -1.68
N GLY A 123 7.46 4.68 -1.65
CA GLY A 123 7.54 3.39 -0.96
C GLY A 123 6.54 2.38 -1.49
N GLU A 124 5.93 1.61 -0.59
CA GLU A 124 4.90 0.62 -0.94
C GLU A 124 3.59 1.22 -1.45
N GLY A 125 3.43 2.55 -1.43
CA GLY A 125 2.37 3.21 -2.18
C GLY A 125 2.56 3.07 -3.69
N ASP A 126 3.80 3.19 -4.17
CA ASP A 126 4.14 3.10 -5.59
C ASP A 126 4.84 1.80 -5.98
N PHE A 127 5.35 1.04 -5.01
CA PHE A 127 6.00 -0.26 -5.23
C PHE A 127 5.21 -1.42 -4.61
N ALA A 128 4.66 -2.28 -5.44
CA ALA A 128 4.01 -3.52 -5.01
C ALA A 128 4.94 -4.71 -5.25
N VAL A 129 5.30 -5.42 -4.17
CA VAL A 129 6.27 -6.52 -4.20
C VAL A 129 5.53 -7.85 -4.36
N THR A 130 5.93 -8.63 -5.36
CA THR A 130 5.51 -10.02 -5.59
C THR A 130 6.72 -10.96 -5.42
N ALA A 131 6.57 -12.29 -5.54
CA ALA A 131 7.74 -13.19 -5.55
C ALA A 131 8.68 -12.85 -6.71
N SER A 132 8.12 -12.67 -7.90
CA SER A 132 8.92 -12.52 -9.12
C SER A 132 9.32 -11.07 -9.42
N TYR A 133 8.52 -10.08 -9.01
CA TYR A 133 8.65 -8.71 -9.48
C TYR A 133 8.50 -7.69 -8.36
N VAL A 134 9.04 -6.49 -8.61
CA VAL A 134 8.53 -5.26 -8.00
C VAL A 134 7.75 -4.51 -9.06
N LEU A 135 6.44 -4.41 -8.90
CA LEU A 135 5.59 -3.60 -9.76
C LEU A 135 5.72 -2.14 -9.32
N ALA A 136 5.99 -1.24 -10.26
CA ALA A 136 6.32 0.14 -9.95
C ALA A 136 5.41 1.12 -10.70
N GLY A 137 4.53 1.78 -9.96
CA GLY A 137 3.65 2.83 -10.46
C GLY A 137 4.42 4.10 -10.78
N ARG A 138 4.02 4.79 -11.84
CA ARG A 138 4.52 6.13 -12.20
C ARG A 138 3.43 6.97 -12.85
N GLY A 139 3.63 8.28 -12.86
CA GLY A 139 2.75 9.24 -13.55
C GLY A 139 2.32 10.41 -12.67
N PHE A 140 2.17 10.19 -11.37
CA PHE A 140 1.73 11.21 -10.42
C PHE A 140 2.76 11.48 -9.31
N ARG A 141 3.23 10.43 -8.62
CA ARG A 141 4.13 10.54 -7.47
C ARG A 141 5.55 10.07 -7.81
N ALA A 142 5.78 8.76 -7.90
CA ALA A 142 7.11 8.22 -8.23
C ALA A 142 7.64 8.66 -9.61
N SER A 143 8.94 8.95 -9.63
CA SER A 143 9.70 9.23 -10.84
C SER A 143 10.02 7.92 -11.58
N PRO A 144 9.95 7.87 -12.92
CA PRO A 144 10.36 6.69 -13.68
C PRO A 144 11.82 6.27 -13.43
N LEU A 145 12.68 7.20 -12.99
CA LEU A 145 14.08 6.93 -12.66
C LEU A 145 14.23 6.07 -11.39
N SER A 146 13.27 6.13 -10.47
CA SER A 146 13.27 5.31 -9.25
C SER A 146 13.16 3.81 -9.54
N HIS A 147 12.62 3.43 -10.70
CA HIS A 147 12.45 2.02 -11.06
C HIS A 147 13.80 1.33 -11.29
N GLY A 148 14.73 2.02 -11.97
CA GLY A 148 16.09 1.52 -12.16
C GLY A 148 16.84 1.44 -10.84
N GLU A 149 16.71 2.46 -9.99
CA GLU A 149 17.29 2.47 -8.64
C GLU A 149 16.78 1.29 -7.80
N ALA A 150 15.46 1.07 -7.76
CA ALA A 150 14.85 -0.04 -7.05
C ALA A 150 15.34 -1.40 -7.57
N GLN A 151 15.47 -1.55 -8.90
CA GLN A 151 15.94 -2.80 -9.50
C GLN A 151 17.38 -3.11 -9.09
N GLU A 152 18.28 -2.14 -9.20
CA GLU A 152 19.69 -2.31 -8.83
C GLU A 152 19.84 -2.59 -7.33
N PHE A 153 19.03 -1.94 -6.49
CA PHE A 153 19.12 -2.10 -5.04
C PHE A 153 18.53 -3.43 -4.54
N PHE A 154 17.35 -3.81 -5.03
CA PHE A 154 16.65 -5.03 -4.58
C PHE A 154 17.07 -6.28 -5.35
N ALA A 155 17.79 -6.16 -6.46
CA ALA A 155 18.13 -7.28 -7.34
C ALA A 155 16.89 -8.11 -7.78
N ARG A 156 15.72 -7.45 -7.88
CA ARG A 156 14.46 -8.04 -8.34
C ARG A 156 13.98 -7.26 -9.57
N PRO A 157 13.51 -7.93 -10.63
CA PRO A 157 13.03 -7.25 -11.83
C PRO A 157 11.92 -6.24 -11.50
N VAL A 158 12.10 -4.99 -11.96
CA VAL A 158 11.11 -3.92 -11.74
C VAL A 158 10.28 -3.71 -12.99
N ILE A 159 8.96 -3.81 -12.86
CA ILE A 159 8.01 -3.62 -13.96
C ILE A 159 7.30 -2.28 -13.81
N GLY A 160 7.64 -1.32 -14.68
CA GLY A 160 7.02 -0.01 -14.69
C GLY A 160 5.59 -0.01 -15.22
N LEU A 161 4.66 0.62 -14.49
CA LEU A 161 3.24 0.74 -14.81
C LEU A 161 2.83 2.22 -14.81
N ASP A 162 2.28 2.69 -15.93
CA ASP A 162 1.81 4.07 -16.09
C ASP A 162 0.39 4.23 -15.57
N LEU A 163 0.23 4.98 -14.48
CA LEU A 163 -1.04 5.42 -13.94
C LEU A 163 -1.54 6.64 -14.73
N VAL A 164 -2.80 6.61 -15.15
CA VAL A 164 -3.38 7.63 -16.06
C VAL A 164 -4.58 8.39 -15.47
N ASP A 165 -5.04 7.99 -14.29
CA ASP A 165 -6.17 8.61 -13.61
C ASP A 165 -5.72 9.12 -12.22
N PRO A 166 -5.78 10.44 -11.97
CA PRO A 166 -5.24 11.05 -10.74
C PRO A 166 -5.98 10.63 -9.47
N ARG A 167 -7.15 10.00 -9.58
CA ARG A 167 -7.83 9.39 -8.41
C ARG A 167 -7.05 8.20 -7.87
N TYR A 168 -6.28 7.55 -8.74
CA TYR A 168 -5.41 6.42 -8.40
C TYR A 168 -3.94 6.84 -8.52
N TYR A 169 -3.55 7.80 -7.69
CA TYR A 169 -2.26 8.50 -7.78
C TYR A 169 -1.07 7.68 -7.26
N HIS A 170 -1.36 6.63 -6.49
CA HIS A 170 -0.42 5.60 -6.05
C HIS A 170 -0.80 4.24 -6.63
N LEU A 171 0.19 3.38 -6.87
CA LEU A 171 -0.05 2.02 -7.37
C LEU A 171 -0.98 1.22 -6.45
N ASP A 172 -0.82 1.34 -5.14
CA ASP A 172 -1.60 0.62 -4.12
C ASP A 172 -3.08 1.02 -4.07
N THR A 173 -3.49 2.07 -4.80
CA THR A 173 -4.91 2.43 -4.98
C THR A 173 -5.53 1.78 -6.22
N ALA A 174 -4.70 1.23 -7.11
CA ALA A 174 -5.10 0.64 -8.40
C ALA A 174 -4.70 -0.84 -8.58
N LEU A 175 -3.89 -1.39 -7.67
CA LEU A 175 -3.43 -2.77 -7.70
C LEU A 175 -3.12 -3.26 -6.28
N ALA A 176 -3.52 -4.50 -5.99
CA ALA A 176 -3.15 -5.21 -4.77
C ALA A 176 -2.53 -6.57 -5.12
N VAL A 177 -1.49 -6.95 -4.38
CA VAL A 177 -0.93 -8.31 -4.40
C VAL A 177 -1.76 -9.16 -3.43
N LEU A 178 -2.34 -10.24 -3.93
CA LEU A 178 -3.19 -11.16 -3.16
C LEU A 178 -2.43 -12.38 -2.67
N ASP A 179 -1.47 -12.85 -3.46
CA ASP A 179 -0.61 -13.97 -3.09
C ASP A 179 0.76 -13.74 -3.71
N ASP A 180 1.74 -13.44 -2.86
CA ASP A 180 3.11 -13.21 -3.29
C ASP A 180 3.86 -14.50 -3.61
N THR A 181 3.34 -15.69 -3.28
CA THR A 181 3.97 -16.98 -3.66
C THR A 181 3.57 -17.45 -5.05
N THR A 182 2.38 -17.03 -5.51
CA THR A 182 1.84 -17.36 -6.84
C THR A 182 1.76 -16.15 -7.77
N ASP A 183 2.27 -15.00 -7.32
CA ASP A 183 2.19 -13.71 -8.01
C ASP A 183 0.74 -13.32 -8.38
N GLU A 184 -0.25 -13.73 -7.57
CA GLU A 184 -1.66 -13.40 -7.82
C GLU A 184 -1.94 -11.95 -7.41
N VAL A 185 -2.61 -11.20 -8.29
CA VAL A 185 -2.95 -9.80 -8.07
C VAL A 185 -4.42 -9.52 -8.38
N MET A 186 -4.92 -8.41 -7.85
CA MET A 186 -6.12 -7.75 -8.34
C MET A 186 -5.80 -6.33 -8.77
N TYR A 187 -6.47 -5.83 -9.82
CA TYR A 187 -6.24 -4.46 -10.29
C TYR A 187 -7.46 -3.86 -11.00
N TYR A 188 -7.47 -2.53 -11.15
CA TYR A 188 -8.49 -1.77 -11.89
C TYR A 188 -7.91 -1.29 -13.24
N PRO A 189 -8.24 -1.95 -14.37
CA PRO A 189 -7.59 -1.67 -15.65
C PRO A 189 -7.66 -0.20 -16.12
N PRO A 190 -8.77 0.53 -15.96
CA PRO A 190 -8.84 1.93 -16.39
C PRO A 190 -7.90 2.90 -15.67
N ALA A 191 -7.30 2.52 -14.53
CA ALA A 191 -6.25 3.32 -13.89
C ALA A 191 -4.92 3.29 -14.67
N PHE A 192 -4.75 2.37 -15.62
CA PHE A 192 -3.49 2.12 -16.31
C PHE A 192 -3.52 2.50 -17.81
N SER A 193 -2.37 2.93 -18.33
CA SER A 193 -2.18 3.17 -19.76
C SER A 193 -2.46 1.89 -20.59
N PRO A 194 -2.78 2.01 -21.90
CA PRO A 194 -2.99 0.83 -22.75
C PRO A 194 -1.79 -0.14 -22.75
N GLY A 195 -0.56 0.39 -22.74
CA GLY A 195 0.66 -0.43 -22.70
C GLY A 195 0.82 -1.16 -21.37
N SER A 196 0.58 -0.48 -20.24
CA SER A 196 0.65 -1.11 -18.92
C SER A 196 -0.43 -2.16 -18.72
N ARG A 197 -1.63 -1.96 -19.29
CA ARG A 197 -2.68 -3.00 -19.32
C ARG A 197 -2.26 -4.26 -20.07
N GLU A 198 -1.55 -4.10 -21.18
CA GLU A 198 -1.02 -5.23 -21.95
C GLU A 198 0.04 -6.02 -21.16
N VAL A 199 0.94 -5.30 -20.49
CA VAL A 199 1.94 -5.89 -19.58
C VAL A 199 1.26 -6.65 -18.45
N LEU A 200 0.30 -6.04 -17.75
CA LEU A 200 -0.44 -6.68 -16.66
C LEU A 200 -1.18 -7.93 -17.14
N ARG A 201 -1.86 -7.88 -18.27
CA ARG A 201 -2.56 -9.06 -18.84
C ARG A 201 -1.61 -10.19 -19.21
N ARG A 202 -0.38 -9.88 -19.63
CA ARG A 202 0.63 -10.87 -19.98
C ARG A 202 1.27 -11.52 -18.75
N LEU A 203 1.56 -10.72 -17.72
CA LEU A 203 2.21 -11.20 -16.49
C LEU A 203 1.21 -11.88 -15.55
N PHE A 204 -0.03 -11.39 -15.50
CA PHE A 204 -1.08 -11.81 -14.58
C PHE A 204 -2.38 -12.13 -15.33
N PRO A 205 -2.39 -13.18 -16.19
CA PRO A 205 -3.55 -13.51 -17.02
C PRO A 205 -4.80 -13.88 -16.20
N ASP A 206 -4.60 -14.37 -14.98
CA ASP A 206 -5.66 -14.80 -14.07
C ASP A 206 -6.01 -13.75 -13.01
N ALA A 207 -5.50 -12.53 -13.12
CA ALA A 207 -5.75 -11.46 -12.16
C ALA A 207 -7.26 -11.22 -11.92
N LEU A 208 -7.62 -10.88 -10.69
CA LEU A 208 -8.98 -10.45 -10.38
C LEU A 208 -9.15 -8.99 -10.83
N ILE A 209 -10.14 -8.75 -11.69
CA ILE A 209 -10.39 -7.42 -12.25
C ILE A 209 -11.47 -6.71 -11.43
N ALA A 210 -11.12 -5.58 -10.81
CA ALA A 210 -12.06 -4.78 -10.05
C ALA A 210 -12.97 -3.95 -10.96
N GLY A 211 -14.22 -3.75 -10.50
CA GLY A 211 -15.15 -2.80 -11.10
C GLY A 211 -14.86 -1.36 -10.69
N ALA A 212 -15.47 -0.40 -11.39
CA ALA A 212 -15.27 1.03 -11.11
C ALA A 212 -15.80 1.46 -9.73
N GLU A 213 -16.90 0.86 -9.26
CA GLU A 213 -17.48 1.13 -7.94
C GLU A 213 -16.56 0.69 -6.81
N ASP A 214 -16.03 -0.53 -6.90
CA ASP A 214 -15.08 -1.06 -5.92
C ASP A 214 -13.76 -0.30 -5.92
N ALA A 215 -13.24 0.07 -7.10
CA ALA A 215 -12.04 0.88 -7.22
C ALA A 215 -12.23 2.27 -6.58
N ALA A 216 -13.38 2.93 -6.83
CA ALA A 216 -13.71 4.21 -6.20
C ALA A 216 -13.90 4.10 -4.67
N ALA A 217 -14.27 2.91 -4.18
CA ALA A 217 -14.34 2.59 -2.75
C ALA A 217 -12.99 2.17 -2.15
N PHE A 218 -11.87 2.37 -2.85
CA PHE A 218 -10.52 1.96 -2.45
C PHE A 218 -10.35 0.44 -2.28
N GLY A 219 -11.19 -0.37 -2.93
CA GLY A 219 -11.17 -1.84 -2.81
C GLY A 219 -9.82 -2.50 -3.13
N LEU A 220 -8.97 -1.81 -3.91
CA LEU A 220 -7.62 -2.27 -4.25
C LEU A 220 -6.54 -1.86 -3.25
N ASN A 221 -6.85 -0.94 -2.33
CA ASN A 221 -5.98 -0.59 -1.23
C ASN A 221 -6.11 -1.62 -0.10
N ALA A 222 -5.68 -2.85 -0.40
CA ALA A 222 -5.88 -4.04 0.40
C ALA A 222 -4.56 -4.70 0.80
N VAL A 223 -4.59 -5.46 1.90
CA VAL A 223 -3.46 -6.28 2.37
C VAL A 223 -3.90 -7.74 2.39
N SER A 224 -3.05 -8.64 1.90
CA SER A 224 -3.30 -10.07 1.96
C SER A 224 -2.12 -10.83 2.55
N ASP A 225 -2.44 -11.90 3.29
CA ASP A 225 -1.48 -12.86 3.82
C ASP A 225 -1.43 -14.17 3.02
N GLY A 226 -2.12 -14.24 1.87
CA GLY A 226 -2.29 -15.44 1.04
C GLY A 226 -3.58 -16.22 1.29
N LEU A 227 -4.32 -15.93 2.37
CA LEU A 227 -5.65 -16.46 2.65
C LEU A 227 -6.64 -15.34 2.96
N HIS A 228 -6.34 -14.51 3.95
CA HIS A 228 -7.17 -13.37 4.34
C HIS A 228 -6.84 -12.18 3.45
N VAL A 229 -7.87 -11.46 3.01
CA VAL A 229 -7.73 -10.21 2.25
C VAL A 229 -8.46 -9.13 3.02
N LEU A 230 -7.71 -8.25 3.66
CA LEU A 230 -8.26 -7.11 4.39
C LEU A 230 -8.40 -5.95 3.40
N LEU A 231 -9.63 -5.51 3.18
CA LEU A 231 -9.98 -4.48 2.21
C LEU A 231 -11.11 -3.59 2.73
N PRO A 232 -11.31 -2.39 2.16
CA PRO A 232 -12.40 -1.51 2.57
C PRO A 232 -13.76 -2.18 2.49
N GLN A 233 -14.54 -2.10 3.57
CA GLN A 233 -15.86 -2.74 3.65
C GLN A 233 -16.87 -2.23 2.59
N ALA A 234 -16.62 -1.04 2.05
CA ALA A 234 -17.46 -0.44 1.00
C ALA A 234 -17.27 -1.07 -0.38
N ALA A 235 -16.15 -1.78 -0.63
CA ALA A 235 -15.87 -2.47 -1.90
C ALA A 235 -16.60 -3.83 -1.98
N THR A 236 -17.93 -3.76 -1.87
CA THR A 236 -18.80 -4.94 -1.70
C THR A 236 -18.74 -5.92 -2.88
N GLY A 237 -18.40 -5.45 -4.08
CA GLY A 237 -18.28 -6.26 -5.29
C GLY A 237 -17.07 -7.19 -5.30
N LEU A 238 -16.04 -6.93 -4.49
CA LEU A 238 -14.83 -7.75 -4.43
C LEU A 238 -14.96 -8.98 -3.51
N PHE A 239 -15.87 -8.96 -2.53
CA PHE A 239 -15.98 -10.04 -1.53
C PHE A 239 -16.35 -11.40 -2.15
N GLY A 240 -17.31 -11.42 -3.08
CA GLY A 240 -17.74 -12.65 -3.76
C GLY A 240 -16.62 -13.26 -4.60
N PRO A 241 -16.05 -12.52 -5.57
CA PRO A 241 -14.95 -12.98 -6.41
C PRO A 241 -13.70 -13.45 -5.63
N LEU A 242 -13.37 -12.79 -4.51
CA LEU A 242 -12.28 -13.24 -3.63
C LEU A 242 -12.61 -14.60 -2.97
N ARG A 243 -13.82 -14.79 -2.46
CA ARG A 243 -14.26 -16.07 -1.86
C ARG A 243 -14.33 -17.20 -2.88
N GLU A 244 -14.76 -16.92 -4.11
CA GLU A 244 -14.76 -17.89 -5.21
C GLU A 244 -13.36 -18.41 -5.54
N ARG A 245 -12.34 -17.58 -5.30
CA ARG A 245 -10.91 -17.93 -5.44
C ARG A 245 -10.31 -18.54 -4.18
N GLY A 246 -11.11 -18.79 -3.14
CA GLY A 246 -10.69 -19.42 -1.89
C GLY A 246 -10.06 -18.47 -0.85
N PHE A 247 -10.13 -17.15 -1.06
CA PHE A 247 -9.73 -16.17 -0.05
C PHE A 247 -10.83 -15.94 0.98
N GLU A 248 -10.42 -15.49 2.17
CA GLU A 248 -11.30 -14.93 3.19
C GLU A 248 -11.27 -13.40 3.14
N ALA A 249 -12.26 -12.80 2.47
CA ALA A 249 -12.38 -11.34 2.39
C ALA A 249 -12.90 -10.73 3.71
N VAL A 250 -12.10 -9.85 4.32
CA VAL A 250 -12.35 -9.20 5.61
C VAL A 250 -12.54 -7.70 5.41
N GLY A 251 -13.76 -7.21 5.63
CA GLY A 251 -14.08 -5.79 5.49
C GLY A 251 -13.57 -4.97 6.67
N ILE A 252 -12.90 -3.85 6.35
CA ILE A 252 -12.38 -2.87 7.31
C ILE A 252 -13.06 -1.52 7.09
N ASP A 253 -13.46 -0.86 8.18
CA ASP A 253 -13.89 0.54 8.13
C ASP A 253 -12.69 1.46 8.42
N LEU A 254 -12.28 2.23 7.42
CA LEU A 254 -11.27 3.28 7.53
C LEU A 254 -11.80 4.59 6.93
N SER A 255 -13.10 4.84 7.07
CA SER A 255 -13.76 5.99 6.45
C SER A 255 -13.17 7.35 6.84
N GLU A 256 -12.59 7.49 8.04
CA GLU A 256 -11.90 8.72 8.42
C GLU A 256 -10.53 8.87 7.76
N LEU A 257 -9.74 7.79 7.69
CA LEU A 257 -8.44 7.81 7.01
C LEU A 257 -8.60 7.97 5.49
N LEU A 258 -9.72 7.49 4.92
CA LEU A 258 -10.08 7.68 3.52
C LEU A 258 -10.21 9.18 3.14
N LYS A 259 -10.50 10.06 4.09
CA LYS A 259 -10.49 11.52 3.85
C LYS A 259 -9.11 12.06 3.49
N GLY A 260 -8.04 11.38 3.95
CA GLY A 260 -6.66 11.62 3.51
C GLY A 260 -6.32 10.97 2.17
N GLY A 261 -7.22 10.18 1.59
CA GLY A 261 -7.01 9.46 0.34
C GLY A 261 -6.20 8.18 0.49
N GLY A 262 -6.24 7.52 1.66
CA GLY A 262 -5.60 6.23 1.90
C GLY A 262 -6.50 5.27 2.70
N SER A 263 -6.19 3.98 2.67
CA SER A 263 -6.96 2.96 3.38
C SER A 263 -6.06 1.84 3.94
N VAL A 264 -6.50 0.58 3.91
CA VAL A 264 -5.86 -0.56 4.59
C VAL A 264 -4.39 -0.69 4.22
N LYS A 265 -4.08 -0.71 2.92
CA LYS A 265 -2.70 -0.84 2.45
C LYS A 265 -1.88 0.40 2.75
N CYS A 266 -2.41 1.61 2.56
CA CYS A 266 -1.66 2.83 2.85
C CYS A 266 -1.20 2.89 4.31
N CYS A 267 -2.02 2.39 5.25
CA CYS A 267 -1.69 2.37 6.68
C CYS A 267 -0.68 1.29 7.08
N THR A 268 -0.28 0.41 6.14
CA THR A 268 0.40 -0.85 6.44
C THR A 268 1.60 -1.07 5.52
N GLN A 269 2.80 -0.91 6.08
CA GLN A 269 4.04 -1.27 5.41
C GLN A 269 4.46 -2.69 5.80
N GLU A 270 4.74 -3.56 4.83
CA GLU A 270 5.19 -4.93 5.13
C GLU A 270 6.71 -5.01 5.30
N LEU A 271 7.15 -5.56 6.43
CA LEU A 271 8.55 -5.72 6.78
C LEU A 271 9.09 -7.06 6.27
N ARG A 272 9.20 -7.22 4.94
CA ARG A 272 9.66 -8.46 4.27
C ARG A 272 11.13 -8.75 4.62
N CYS A 273 11.36 -9.55 5.66
CA CYS A 273 12.68 -9.92 6.18
C CYS A 273 13.02 -11.39 5.91
#